data_AF-A0A5C6DS16-F1
#
_entry.id   AF-A0A5C6DS16-F1
#
_cell.length_a   1.000
_cell.length_b   1.000
_cell.length_c   1.000
_cell.angle_alpha   90.00
_cell.angle_beta   90.00
_cell.angle_gamma   90.00
#
_symmetry.space_group_name_H-M   'P 1'
#
loop_
_entity.id
_entity.type
_entity.pdbx_description
1 polymer ?
#
loop_
_entity_poly.entity_id
_entity_poly.type
_entity_poly.pdbx_seq_one_letter_code
_entity_poly.pdbx_strand_id
1 'polypeptide(L)'
;MLIDHPKVQQANLNVEGRIHVATRYLPEQWTATDEWHRFGSNPRENVHVLISVDEDSYQGGQEMGGDHPFTCCQQYDGGRSFFTSLGHTEAIDVSPQFRKPIQGAIVWVARDERGDERGDERGDERGDDRGDDEGDSKTESNPAEISITNGLLLVLDADKGVQLEEGRMRVESWQNQVPGTVANRFVKRDQGHRQAGSGMPRLRTDVKAIGGHNALVFVQQELVNMDEDAFDELMTGKGYT
;
A
#
# COMPACT_ATOMS: atom_id res chain seq x y z
N MET A 1 -7.66 -11.67 -7.30
CA MET A 1 -9.11 -11.81 -7.09
C MET A 1 -9.37 -12.66 -5.88
N LEU A 2 -9.95 -12.04 -4.85
CA LEU A 2 -10.59 -12.74 -3.74
C LEU A 2 -11.75 -13.56 -4.31
N ILE A 3 -11.82 -14.85 -3.97
CA ILE A 3 -12.86 -15.77 -4.47
C ILE A 3 -14.01 -15.86 -3.47
N ASP A 4 -13.69 -16.23 -2.23
CA ASP A 4 -14.63 -16.47 -1.15
C ASP A 4 -13.85 -16.53 0.18
N HIS A 5 -14.56 -16.77 1.29
CA HIS A 5 -13.98 -16.98 2.60
C HIS A 5 -14.89 -17.88 3.46
N PRO A 6 -14.36 -18.64 4.43
CA PRO A 6 -15.18 -19.33 5.41
C PRO A 6 -15.78 -18.32 6.40
N LYS A 7 -16.62 -18.81 7.32
CA LYS A 7 -17.07 -17.99 8.45
C LYS A 7 -15.87 -17.53 9.27
N VAL A 8 -15.99 -16.33 9.85
CA VAL A 8 -15.04 -15.79 10.84
C VAL A 8 -14.74 -16.84 11.89
N GLN A 9 -13.46 -17.15 12.04
CA GLN A 9 -13.00 -18.18 12.96
C GLN A 9 -11.54 -17.97 13.33
N GLN A 10 -11.08 -18.74 14.29
CA GLN A 10 -9.71 -18.68 14.78
C GLN A 10 -8.77 -19.49 13.86
N ALA A 11 -7.58 -18.95 13.57
CA ALA A 11 -6.50 -19.63 12.86
C ALA A 11 -5.13 -19.18 13.37
N ASN A 12 -4.13 -20.02 13.17
CA ASN A 12 -2.73 -19.68 13.41
C ASN A 12 -2.17 -18.93 12.19
N LEU A 13 -1.38 -17.89 12.47
CA LEU A 13 -0.66 -17.10 11.49
C LEU A 13 0.84 -17.32 11.69
N ASN A 14 1.54 -17.63 10.60
CA ASN A 14 2.98 -17.88 10.59
C ASN A 14 3.72 -16.64 10.07
N VAL A 15 4.73 -16.18 10.79
CA VAL A 15 5.58 -15.05 10.35
C VAL A 15 6.78 -15.55 9.61
N GLU A 16 6.77 -15.32 8.32
CA GLU A 16 7.85 -15.73 7.41
C GLU A 16 8.90 -14.63 7.30
N GLY A 17 8.47 -13.38 7.12
CA GLY A 17 9.33 -12.21 6.94
C GLY A 17 9.78 -11.60 8.27
N ARG A 18 10.50 -12.34 9.11
CA ARG A 18 10.84 -11.89 10.49
C ARG A 18 11.91 -10.80 10.58
N ILE A 19 12.53 -10.42 9.47
CA ILE A 19 13.52 -9.32 9.42
C ILE A 19 12.86 -8.01 8.98
N HIS A 20 11.76 -8.09 8.22
CA HIS A 20 11.07 -6.95 7.68
C HIS A 20 10.52 -6.02 8.78
N VAL A 21 10.61 -4.70 8.59
CA VAL A 21 10.36 -3.71 9.64
C VAL A 21 8.92 -3.78 10.21
N ALA A 22 7.96 -4.18 9.37
CA ALA A 22 6.57 -4.39 9.74
C ALA A 22 6.36 -5.60 10.66
N THR A 23 7.15 -6.65 10.52
CA THR A 23 6.88 -7.97 11.10
C THR A 23 7.96 -8.45 12.07
N ARG A 24 9.12 -7.79 12.14
CA ARG A 24 10.25 -8.14 13.03
C ARG A 24 9.93 -8.18 14.52
N TYR A 25 8.84 -7.53 14.94
CA TYR A 25 8.40 -7.48 16.33
C TYR A 25 7.35 -8.54 16.68
N LEU A 26 6.83 -9.25 15.67
CA LEU A 26 5.80 -10.25 15.88
C LEU A 26 6.43 -11.55 16.41
N PRO A 27 5.68 -12.33 17.22
CA PRO A 27 6.09 -13.69 17.52
C PRO A 27 6.11 -14.53 16.23
N GLU A 28 6.89 -15.61 16.22
CA GLU A 28 7.02 -16.49 15.05
C GLU A 28 5.68 -17.06 14.57
N GLN A 29 4.79 -17.32 15.52
CA GLN A 29 3.42 -17.70 15.26
C GLN A 29 2.52 -17.00 16.29
N TRP A 30 1.33 -16.61 15.87
CA TRP A 30 0.26 -16.25 16.80
C TRP A 30 -1.09 -16.70 16.26
N THR A 31 -2.06 -16.72 17.16
CA THR A 31 -3.43 -17.08 16.82
C THR A 31 -4.29 -15.83 16.74
N ALA A 32 -5.09 -15.72 15.69
CA ALA A 32 -6.01 -14.61 15.46
C ALA A 32 -7.39 -15.13 15.06
N THR A 33 -8.42 -14.29 15.19
CA THR A 33 -9.77 -14.56 14.71
C THR A 33 -10.10 -13.55 13.64
N ASP A 34 -10.29 -14.01 12.41
CA ASP A 34 -10.60 -13.14 11.28
C ASP A 34 -11.33 -13.90 10.18
N GLU A 35 -11.54 -13.23 9.05
CA GLU A 35 -12.04 -13.80 7.80
C GLU A 35 -10.86 -14.26 6.93
N TRP A 36 -10.72 -15.57 6.71
CA TRP A 36 -9.58 -16.15 5.98
C TRP A 36 -9.86 -16.23 4.47
N HIS A 37 -9.69 -15.11 3.79
CA HIS A 37 -9.96 -14.98 2.36
C HIS A 37 -9.16 -15.95 1.49
N ARG A 38 -9.84 -16.62 0.56
CA ARG A 38 -9.23 -17.41 -0.50
C ARG A 38 -8.98 -16.54 -1.73
N PHE A 39 -7.82 -16.68 -2.34
CA PHE A 39 -7.44 -15.95 -3.56
C PHE A 39 -7.44 -16.88 -4.78
N GLY A 40 -7.74 -16.35 -5.96
CA GLY A 40 -7.73 -17.13 -7.20
C GLY A 40 -6.36 -17.58 -7.69
N SER A 41 -5.30 -17.04 -7.11
CA SER A 41 -3.92 -17.41 -7.40
C SER A 41 -3.05 -17.13 -6.17
N ASN A 42 -2.03 -17.95 -5.99
CA ASN A 42 -1.05 -17.74 -4.93
C ASN A 42 0.00 -16.70 -5.39
N PRO A 43 0.17 -15.57 -4.67
CA PRO A 43 1.06 -14.49 -5.10
C PRO A 43 2.55 -14.75 -4.82
N ARG A 44 2.91 -15.80 -4.07
CA ARG A 44 4.24 -16.02 -3.48
C ARG A 44 5.42 -15.92 -4.46
N GLU A 45 5.22 -16.27 -5.72
CA GLU A 45 6.27 -16.18 -6.76
C GLU A 45 6.62 -14.72 -7.11
N ASN A 46 5.68 -13.79 -6.96
CA ASN A 46 5.85 -12.39 -7.38
C ASN A 46 6.05 -11.42 -6.22
N VAL A 47 5.77 -11.86 -4.98
CA VAL A 47 5.83 -11.00 -3.78
C VAL A 47 6.72 -11.59 -2.70
N HIS A 48 7.17 -10.76 -1.77
CA HIS A 48 7.75 -11.20 -0.52
C HIS A 48 6.65 -11.44 0.51
N VAL A 49 6.40 -12.71 0.86
CA VAL A 49 5.39 -13.10 1.84
C VAL A 49 5.92 -12.82 3.24
N LEU A 50 5.15 -12.08 4.02
CA LEU A 50 5.49 -11.71 5.39
C LEU A 50 4.74 -12.56 6.41
N ILE A 51 3.46 -12.86 6.15
CA ILE A 51 2.60 -13.67 7.01
C ILE A 51 1.76 -14.60 6.14
N SER A 52 1.63 -15.86 6.55
CA SER A 52 0.69 -16.84 5.97
C SER A 52 -0.28 -17.38 7.01
N VAL A 53 -1.46 -17.83 6.57
CA VAL A 53 -2.40 -18.57 7.40
C VAL A 53 -2.03 -20.05 7.39
N ASP A 54 -2.04 -20.67 8.56
CA ASP A 54 -1.96 -22.13 8.69
C ASP A 54 -3.34 -22.73 8.40
N GLU A 55 -3.52 -23.30 7.20
CA GLU A 55 -4.81 -23.84 6.77
C GLU A 55 -5.25 -25.07 7.57
N ASP A 56 -4.34 -25.77 8.25
CA ASP A 56 -4.69 -26.90 9.12
C ASP A 56 -5.28 -26.45 10.47
N SER A 57 -5.20 -25.16 10.77
CA SER A 57 -5.65 -24.60 12.06
C SER A 57 -7.09 -24.12 12.10
N TYR A 58 -7.80 -24.12 10.96
CA TYR A 58 -9.19 -23.67 10.85
C TYR A 58 -10.07 -24.61 10.02
N GLN A 59 -11.39 -24.50 10.19
CA GLN A 59 -12.36 -25.34 9.47
C GLN A 59 -12.52 -24.90 8.03
N GLY A 60 -12.34 -25.83 7.10
CA GLY A 60 -12.35 -25.59 5.65
C GLY A 60 -10.97 -25.69 5.01
N GLY A 61 -9.90 -25.96 5.77
CA GLY A 61 -8.48 -25.95 5.31
C GLY A 61 -8.14 -26.54 3.95
N GLN A 62 -6.94 -26.22 3.47
CA GLN A 62 -6.43 -26.46 2.10
C GLN A 62 -7.15 -25.65 1.00
N GLU A 63 -7.68 -24.46 1.32
CA GLU A 63 -8.36 -23.58 0.35
C GLU A 63 -7.40 -23.04 -0.73
N MET A 64 -6.15 -22.80 -0.36
CA MET A 64 -5.05 -22.36 -1.23
C MET A 64 -4.03 -23.48 -1.53
N GLY A 65 -4.32 -24.72 -1.12
CA GLY A 65 -3.44 -25.87 -1.34
C GLY A 65 -2.26 -25.96 -0.37
N GLY A 66 -2.41 -25.45 0.85
CA GLY A 66 -1.44 -25.54 1.94
C GLY A 66 -0.48 -24.35 2.05
N ASP A 67 -0.46 -23.46 1.06
CA ASP A 67 0.30 -22.22 1.10
C ASP A 67 -0.64 -21.02 0.93
N HIS A 68 -0.87 -20.31 2.03
CA HIS A 68 -1.87 -19.24 2.11
C HIS A 68 -1.24 -17.91 2.52
N PRO A 69 -0.52 -17.22 1.60
CA PRO A 69 -0.01 -15.88 1.87
C PRO A 69 -1.15 -14.91 2.21
N PHE A 70 -1.02 -14.19 3.31
CA PHE A 70 -2.06 -13.33 3.85
C PHE A 70 -1.60 -11.89 4.10
N THR A 71 -0.30 -11.70 4.26
CA THR A 71 0.36 -10.40 4.25
C THR A 71 1.63 -10.49 3.41
N CYS A 72 1.84 -9.55 2.50
CA CYS A 72 3.01 -9.53 1.63
C CYS A 72 3.46 -8.10 1.33
N CYS A 73 4.67 -7.98 0.79
CA CYS A 73 5.20 -6.76 0.24
C CYS A 73 5.95 -7.01 -1.06
N GLN A 74 6.11 -5.98 -1.89
CA GLN A 74 6.88 -6.06 -3.12
C GLN A 74 7.49 -4.71 -3.47
N GLN A 75 8.56 -4.77 -4.26
CA GLN A 75 9.12 -3.62 -4.95
C GLN A 75 8.81 -3.79 -6.43
N TYR A 76 8.20 -2.78 -7.03
CA TYR A 76 7.80 -2.83 -8.43
C TYR A 76 7.90 -1.43 -9.04
N ASP A 77 8.63 -1.32 -10.14
CA ASP A 77 8.88 -0.08 -10.90
C ASP A 77 9.31 1.12 -10.02
N GLY A 78 10.24 0.86 -9.09
CA GLY A 78 10.71 1.85 -8.12
C GLY A 78 9.72 2.12 -6.97
N GLY A 79 8.48 1.66 -7.04
CA GLY A 79 7.53 1.68 -5.94
C GLY A 79 7.76 0.59 -4.90
N ARG A 80 7.22 0.79 -3.70
CA ARG A 80 7.07 -0.23 -2.65
C ARG A 80 5.58 -0.40 -2.37
N SER A 81 5.07 -1.63 -2.36
CA SER A 81 3.70 -1.90 -1.92
C SER A 81 3.67 -2.94 -0.81
N PHE A 82 2.73 -2.75 0.11
CA PHE A 82 2.44 -3.67 1.20
C PHE A 82 0.94 -3.98 1.15
N PHE A 83 0.61 -5.25 1.35
CA PHE A 83 -0.76 -5.70 1.43
C PHE A 83 -0.94 -6.61 2.64
N THR A 84 -2.13 -6.52 3.23
CA THR A 84 -2.63 -7.50 4.18
C THR A 84 -4.10 -7.75 3.95
N SER A 85 -4.50 -9.01 4.05
CA SER A 85 -5.91 -9.43 4.05
C SER A 85 -6.50 -9.53 5.46
N LEU A 86 -5.68 -9.31 6.49
CA LEU A 86 -6.13 -9.13 7.88
C LEU A 86 -6.90 -7.83 8.06
N GLY A 87 -7.85 -7.80 8.98
CA GLY A 87 -8.54 -6.57 9.39
C GLY A 87 -10.06 -6.63 9.38
N HIS A 88 -10.67 -7.78 9.15
CA HIS A 88 -12.14 -7.87 9.03
C HIS A 88 -12.83 -7.69 10.39
N THR A 89 -12.31 -8.29 11.46
CA THR A 89 -12.94 -8.22 12.79
C THR A 89 -12.50 -7.02 13.62
N GLU A 90 -13.39 -6.49 14.48
CA GLU A 90 -13.03 -5.45 15.45
C GLU A 90 -11.90 -5.90 16.39
N ALA A 91 -11.88 -7.20 16.74
CA ALA A 91 -10.88 -7.77 17.62
C ALA A 91 -9.47 -7.68 17.02
N ILE A 92 -9.33 -7.91 15.71
CA ILE A 92 -8.04 -7.78 15.05
C ILE A 92 -7.69 -6.32 14.78
N ASP A 93 -8.67 -5.46 14.45
CA ASP A 93 -8.41 -4.04 14.21
C ASP A 93 -7.73 -3.36 15.39
N VAL A 94 -8.14 -3.67 16.63
CA VAL A 94 -7.56 -3.09 17.85
C VAL A 94 -6.27 -3.78 18.32
N SER A 95 -5.89 -4.88 17.68
CA SER A 95 -4.75 -5.71 18.09
C SER A 95 -3.41 -5.03 17.80
N PRO A 96 -2.46 -4.98 18.76
CA PRO A 96 -1.10 -4.54 18.49
C PRO A 96 -0.41 -5.36 17.39
N GLN A 97 -0.74 -6.65 17.28
CA GLN A 97 -0.21 -7.57 16.28
C GLN A 97 -0.71 -7.24 14.87
N PHE A 98 -1.76 -6.43 14.73
CA PHE A 98 -2.24 -5.91 13.44
C PHE A 98 -1.78 -4.46 13.21
N ARG A 99 -1.98 -3.58 14.20
CA ARG A 99 -1.67 -2.14 14.07
C ARG A 99 -0.18 -1.86 13.88
N LYS A 100 0.70 -2.58 14.57
CA LYS A 100 2.16 -2.37 14.44
C LYS A 100 2.68 -2.75 13.05
N PRO A 101 2.27 -3.89 12.45
CA PRO A 101 2.58 -4.16 11.05
C PRO A 101 2.13 -3.08 10.08
N ILE A 102 0.91 -2.54 10.23
CA ILE A 102 0.46 -1.42 9.39
C ILE A 102 1.38 -0.20 9.55
N GLN A 103 1.76 0.16 10.78
CA GLN A 103 2.68 1.26 11.03
C GLN A 103 4.06 1.03 10.38
N GLY A 104 4.64 -0.16 10.58
CA GLY A 104 5.93 -0.50 9.98
C GLY A 104 5.86 -0.59 8.45
N ALA A 105 4.74 -1.04 7.89
CA ALA A 105 4.49 -1.04 6.46
C ALA A 105 4.47 0.38 5.87
N ILE A 106 3.78 1.32 6.54
CA ILE A 106 3.75 2.73 6.11
C ILE A 106 5.17 3.31 6.07
N VAL A 107 5.96 3.08 7.13
CA VAL A 107 7.37 3.53 7.21
C VAL A 107 8.21 2.91 6.08
N TRP A 108 8.05 1.61 5.84
CA TRP A 108 8.79 0.90 4.81
C TRP A 108 8.44 1.37 3.40
N VAL A 109 7.14 1.53 3.10
CA VAL A 109 6.66 2.04 1.80
C VAL A 109 7.16 3.47 1.55
N ALA A 110 7.20 4.31 2.59
CA ALA A 110 7.71 5.67 2.52
C ALA A 110 9.25 5.77 2.33
N ARG A 111 9.96 4.64 2.25
CA ARG A 111 11.43 4.53 2.12
C ARG A 111 12.21 5.12 3.32
N ASP A 112 11.59 5.19 4.49
CA ASP A 112 12.22 5.74 5.70
C ASP A 112 13.08 4.69 6.46
N GLU A 113 12.93 3.39 6.14
CA GLU A 113 13.80 2.32 6.64
C GLU A 113 14.15 1.28 5.55
N ARG A 114 15.27 0.57 5.75
CA ARG A 114 15.64 -0.64 4.99
C ARG A 114 14.78 -1.82 5.48
N GLY A 115 14.09 -2.50 4.57
CA GLY A 115 13.37 -3.75 4.85
C GLY A 115 14.19 -4.97 4.41
N ASP A 116 13.73 -6.17 4.74
CA ASP A 116 14.30 -7.41 4.21
C ASP A 116 14.07 -7.45 2.69
N GLU A 117 15.14 -7.32 1.93
CA GLU A 117 15.13 -7.20 0.47
C GLU A 117 15.33 -8.61 -0.11
N ARG A 118 14.33 -9.15 -0.84
CA ARG A 118 14.65 -10.24 -1.77
C ARG A 118 15.65 -9.66 -2.77
N GLY A 119 16.90 -10.13 -2.73
CA GLY A 119 17.89 -9.81 -3.74
C GLY A 119 17.37 -10.25 -5.10
N ASP A 120 17.01 -9.30 -5.95
CA ASP A 120 16.70 -9.57 -7.35
C ASP A 120 18.04 -9.74 -8.07
N GLU A 121 18.56 -10.97 -8.09
CA GLU A 121 19.61 -11.39 -9.00
C GLU A 121 19.03 -11.49 -10.43
N ARG A 122 18.64 -10.36 -11.01
CA ARG A 122 18.52 -10.22 -12.46
C ARG A 122 19.69 -9.37 -12.93
N GLY A 123 20.73 -10.08 -13.34
CA GLY A 123 22.02 -9.52 -13.71
C GLY A 123 21.94 -8.40 -14.74
N ASP A 124 22.55 -7.27 -14.41
CA ASP A 124 23.01 -6.30 -15.40
C ASP A 124 24.53 -6.53 -15.53
N GLU A 125 24.91 -7.39 -16.48
CA GLU A 125 26.29 -7.46 -16.96
C GLU A 125 26.59 -6.16 -17.71
N ARG A 126 27.20 -5.18 -17.02
CA ARG A 126 27.91 -4.10 -17.68
C ARG A 126 29.32 -4.02 -17.13
N GLY A 127 30.25 -4.31 -18.03
CA GLY A 127 31.67 -4.43 -17.78
C GLY A 127 32.28 -3.20 -17.12
N ASP A 128 33.18 -3.51 -16.20
CA ASP A 128 34.16 -2.63 -15.61
C ASP A 128 35.09 -2.12 -16.74
N ASP A 129 35.04 -0.83 -17.06
CA ASP A 129 36.17 -0.18 -17.74
C ASP A 129 36.40 1.22 -17.18
N ARG A 130 37.62 1.44 -16.74
CA ARG A 130 38.11 2.66 -16.10
C ARG A 130 38.49 3.66 -17.19
N GLY A 131 37.99 4.88 -17.09
CA GLY A 131 38.47 6.01 -17.88
C GLY A 131 38.10 7.33 -17.23
N ASP A 132 39.11 8.03 -16.73
CA ASP A 132 39.03 9.42 -16.26
C ASP A 132 38.76 10.36 -17.45
N ASP A 133 37.78 11.27 -17.36
CA ASP A 133 37.84 12.59 -18.03
C ASP A 133 36.87 13.60 -17.40
N GLU A 134 37.38 14.82 -17.18
CA GLU A 134 36.66 15.99 -16.66
C GLU A 134 35.84 16.65 -17.79
N GLY A 135 34.57 16.97 -17.54
CA GLY A 135 33.74 17.70 -18.50
C GLY A 135 32.38 18.13 -17.96
N ASP A 136 32.30 19.40 -17.57
CA ASP A 136 31.12 20.13 -17.11
C ASP A 136 29.95 20.08 -18.14
N SER A 137 28.80 19.49 -17.77
CA SER A 137 27.50 19.99 -18.21
C SER A 137 26.33 19.49 -17.34
N LYS A 138 25.78 20.42 -16.55
CA LYS A 138 24.36 20.55 -16.17
C LYS A 138 23.55 19.26 -16.00
N THR A 139 23.50 18.75 -14.77
CA THR A 139 22.29 18.09 -14.27
C THR A 139 21.58 19.04 -13.32
N GLU A 140 20.47 19.60 -13.80
CA GLU A 140 19.53 20.38 -13.01
C GLU A 140 19.08 19.57 -11.79
N SER A 141 19.57 19.96 -10.62
CA SER A 141 19.13 19.45 -9.34
C SER A 141 17.99 20.33 -8.80
N ASN A 142 16.72 19.92 -8.96
CA ASN A 142 15.58 20.12 -8.03
C ASN A 142 14.24 19.69 -8.68
N PRO A 143 13.21 19.19 -7.94
CA PRO A 143 12.78 19.70 -6.63
C PRO A 143 12.75 18.67 -5.49
N ALA A 144 13.41 19.06 -4.40
CA ALA A 144 12.99 18.96 -2.99
C ALA A 144 12.50 17.60 -2.44
N GLU A 145 13.34 17.05 -1.57
CA GLU A 145 13.00 16.12 -0.50
C GLU A 145 11.65 16.45 0.15
N ILE A 146 10.68 15.56 0.00
CA ILE A 146 9.48 15.54 0.82
C ILE A 146 9.84 14.72 2.06
N SER A 147 10.24 15.37 3.16
CA SER A 147 10.38 14.66 4.44
C SER A 147 8.98 14.32 4.97
N ILE A 148 8.52 13.09 4.77
CA ILE A 148 7.21 12.65 5.26
C ILE A 148 7.40 12.03 6.64
N THR A 149 7.17 12.84 7.68
CA THR A 149 7.32 12.40 9.08
C THR A 149 6.15 11.57 9.61
N ASN A 150 5.12 11.25 8.81
CA ASN A 150 4.02 10.28 9.08
C ASN A 150 3.02 10.24 7.89
N GLY A 151 2.99 9.18 7.06
CA GLY A 151 1.89 8.96 6.08
C GLY A 151 2.21 8.13 4.84
N LEU A 152 1.16 7.59 4.19
CA LEU A 152 1.19 6.81 2.94
C LEU A 152 1.33 7.77 1.72
N LEU A 153 2.22 7.47 0.78
CA LEU A 153 2.33 8.19 -0.48
C LEU A 153 1.44 7.51 -1.53
N LEU A 154 0.32 8.14 -1.89
CA LEU A 154 -0.44 7.81 -3.10
C LEU A 154 0.00 8.87 -4.12
N VAL A 155 0.56 8.47 -5.28
CA VAL A 155 0.97 9.45 -6.31
C VAL A 155 -0.28 10.00 -6.96
N LEU A 156 -0.78 11.08 -6.37
CA LEU A 156 -1.95 11.80 -6.84
C LEU A 156 -1.49 13.13 -7.41
N ASP A 157 -1.24 13.19 -8.72
CA ASP A 157 -0.96 14.46 -9.40
C ASP A 157 -2.21 15.36 -9.31
N ALA A 158 -2.27 16.16 -8.25
CA ALA A 158 -3.37 17.07 -7.97
C ALA A 158 -3.37 18.29 -8.90
N ASP A 159 -2.43 18.41 -9.84
CA ASP A 159 -2.50 19.39 -10.91
C ASP A 159 -3.51 18.99 -11.99
N LYS A 160 -3.96 17.73 -11.99
CA LYS A 160 -4.84 17.18 -13.02
C LYS A 160 -6.00 16.40 -12.38
N GLY A 161 -7.12 16.32 -13.10
CA GLY A 161 -8.24 15.46 -12.73
C GLY A 161 -9.03 15.87 -11.47
N VAL A 162 -8.76 17.03 -10.86
CA VAL A 162 -9.49 17.51 -9.67
C VAL A 162 -10.79 18.20 -10.08
N GLN A 163 -11.91 17.74 -9.51
CA GLN A 163 -13.20 18.43 -9.60
C GLN A 163 -13.51 19.08 -8.24
N LEU A 164 -13.82 20.37 -8.26
CA LEU A 164 -14.16 21.15 -7.07
C LEU A 164 -15.67 21.32 -6.94
N GLU A 165 -16.14 21.42 -5.70
CA GLU A 165 -17.49 21.89 -5.42
C GLU A 165 -17.65 23.35 -5.87
N GLU A 166 -18.81 23.66 -6.44
CA GLU A 166 -19.11 25.00 -6.94
C GLU A 166 -18.98 26.07 -5.83
N GLY A 167 -18.18 27.11 -6.11
CA GLY A 167 -17.96 28.23 -5.21
C GLY A 167 -17.09 27.93 -3.99
N ARG A 168 -16.41 26.77 -3.92
CA ARG A 168 -15.56 26.38 -2.78
C ARG A 168 -14.26 25.70 -3.22
N MET A 169 -13.20 25.88 -2.43
CA MET A 169 -11.94 25.10 -2.58
C MET A 169 -12.05 23.69 -1.96
N ARG A 170 -13.21 23.05 -2.12
CA ARG A 170 -13.50 21.69 -1.64
C ARG A 170 -13.49 20.75 -2.83
N VAL A 171 -12.87 19.59 -2.67
CA VAL A 171 -12.74 18.60 -3.75
C VAL A 171 -13.93 17.67 -3.68
N GLU A 172 -14.65 17.56 -4.79
CA GLU A 172 -15.79 16.67 -4.94
C GLU A 172 -15.36 15.28 -5.41
N SER A 173 -14.50 15.25 -6.42
CA SER A 173 -13.90 14.03 -6.93
C SER A 173 -12.54 14.31 -7.52
N TRP A 174 -11.74 13.25 -7.64
CA TRP A 174 -10.44 13.32 -8.28
C TRP A 174 -10.23 12.08 -9.15
N GLN A 175 -9.73 12.30 -10.36
CA GLN A 175 -9.51 11.27 -11.37
C GLN A 175 -8.02 10.95 -11.46
N ASN A 176 -7.66 9.68 -11.29
CA ASN A 176 -6.32 9.19 -11.59
C ASN A 176 -6.05 9.32 -13.10
N GLN A 177 -4.88 9.85 -13.46
CA GLN A 177 -4.49 10.12 -14.84
C GLN A 177 -3.72 8.98 -15.50
N VAL A 178 -3.37 7.93 -14.75
CA VAL A 178 -2.70 6.76 -15.31
C VAL A 178 -3.70 5.99 -16.20
N PRO A 179 -3.41 5.79 -17.50
CA PRO A 179 -4.29 5.02 -18.38
C PRO A 179 -4.35 3.55 -17.99
N GLY A 180 -5.52 2.93 -18.11
CA GLY A 180 -5.69 1.49 -17.87
C GLY A 180 -5.81 1.08 -16.40
N THR A 181 -5.84 2.04 -15.45
CA THR A 181 -6.05 1.71 -14.04
C THR A 181 -7.52 1.43 -13.74
N VAL A 182 -7.72 0.43 -12.88
CA VAL A 182 -9.01 0.14 -12.23
C VAL A 182 -9.33 1.16 -11.13
N ALA A 183 -8.33 1.66 -10.38
CA ALA A 183 -8.50 2.77 -9.43
C ALA A 183 -8.53 4.14 -10.14
N ASN A 184 -9.60 4.37 -10.90
CA ASN A 184 -9.68 5.54 -11.75
C ASN A 184 -10.26 6.77 -11.04
N ARG A 185 -11.18 6.60 -10.08
CA ARG A 185 -11.94 7.72 -9.49
C ARG A 185 -12.04 7.64 -7.98
N PHE A 186 -11.68 8.74 -7.33
CA PHE A 186 -11.87 8.95 -5.90
C PHE A 186 -12.98 9.98 -5.68
N VAL A 187 -13.88 9.72 -4.73
CA VAL A 187 -15.01 10.59 -4.41
C VAL A 187 -15.01 10.96 -2.93
N LYS A 188 -15.48 12.18 -2.63
CA LYS A 188 -15.70 12.61 -1.24
C LYS A 188 -16.71 11.69 -0.54
N ARG A 189 -16.55 11.50 0.76
CA ARG A 189 -17.51 10.76 1.59
C ARG A 189 -17.82 11.53 2.87
N ASP A 190 -19.10 11.64 3.20
CA ASP A 190 -19.58 12.23 4.47
C ASP A 190 -19.93 11.17 5.53
N GLN A 191 -20.00 9.90 5.14
CA GLN A 191 -20.43 8.80 6.02
C GLN A 191 -19.37 8.52 7.10
N GLY A 192 -19.80 8.44 8.36
CA GLY A 192 -18.92 8.22 9.51
C GLY A 192 -18.49 9.49 10.26
N HIS A 193 -18.83 10.69 9.75
CA HIS A 193 -18.50 11.95 10.41
C HIS A 193 -19.61 12.45 11.33
N ARG A 194 -19.24 13.01 12.49
CA ARG A 194 -20.19 13.59 13.47
C ARG A 194 -20.91 14.86 12.96
N GLN A 195 -20.33 15.53 11.97
CA GLN A 195 -20.88 16.74 11.35
C GLN A 195 -20.78 16.61 9.82
N ALA A 196 -21.91 16.77 9.12
CA ALA A 196 -21.94 16.74 7.65
C ALA A 196 -21.02 17.82 7.05
N GLY A 197 -20.23 17.48 6.03
CA GLY A 197 -19.29 18.38 5.38
C GLY A 197 -18.03 18.73 6.19
N SER A 198 -17.85 18.14 7.38
CA SER A 198 -16.65 18.35 8.19
C SER A 198 -15.43 17.56 7.69
N GLY A 199 -15.68 16.49 6.91
CA GLY A 199 -14.70 15.56 6.36
C GLY A 199 -14.37 15.77 4.88
N MET A 200 -14.41 17.01 4.37
CA MET A 200 -14.24 17.26 2.94
C MET A 200 -12.77 17.52 2.53
N PRO A 201 -12.21 16.78 1.56
CA PRO A 201 -10.89 17.06 1.03
C PRO A 201 -10.78 18.48 0.46
N ARG A 202 -9.59 19.07 0.55
CA ARG A 202 -9.30 20.43 0.08
C ARG A 202 -8.18 20.42 -0.93
N LEU A 203 -8.33 21.24 -1.97
CA LEU A 203 -7.23 21.56 -2.85
C LEU A 203 -6.40 22.69 -2.23
N ARG A 204 -5.10 22.45 -2.09
CA ARG A 204 -4.10 23.50 -1.87
C ARG A 204 -3.32 23.71 -3.14
N THR A 205 -3.22 24.95 -3.57
CA THR A 205 -2.52 25.33 -4.79
C THR A 205 -1.17 25.94 -4.48
N ASP A 206 -0.22 25.83 -5.42
CA ASP A 206 1.10 26.47 -5.33
C ASP A 206 1.85 26.11 -4.02
N VAL A 207 1.95 24.81 -3.74
CA VAL A 207 2.61 24.32 -2.54
C VAL A 207 4.11 24.35 -2.76
N LYS A 208 4.76 25.42 -2.30
CA LYS A 208 6.21 25.66 -2.47
C LYS A 208 7.11 24.49 -2.02
N ALA A 209 6.71 23.76 -0.98
CA ALA A 209 7.46 22.62 -0.46
C ALA A 209 7.57 21.45 -1.47
N ILE A 210 6.65 21.38 -2.43
CA ILE A 210 6.66 20.42 -3.54
C ILE A 210 6.87 21.14 -4.87
N GLY A 211 7.70 22.19 -4.91
CA GLY A 211 8.05 22.85 -6.17
C GLY A 211 6.93 23.69 -6.81
N GLY A 212 5.88 24.04 -6.06
CA GLY A 212 4.76 24.85 -6.58
C GLY A 212 3.62 24.04 -7.19
N HIS A 213 3.64 22.71 -7.06
CA HIS A 213 2.54 21.84 -7.44
C HIS A 213 1.33 22.00 -6.50
N ASN A 214 0.14 21.62 -6.98
CA ASN A 214 -1.04 21.51 -6.15
C ASN A 214 -0.98 20.24 -5.27
N ALA A 215 -1.72 20.26 -4.17
CA ALA A 215 -1.84 19.12 -3.26
C ALA A 215 -3.29 18.96 -2.79
N LEU A 216 -3.72 17.71 -2.65
CA LEU A 216 -4.96 17.38 -1.93
C LEU A 216 -4.66 17.20 -0.45
N VAL A 217 -5.43 17.87 0.39
CA VAL A 217 -5.35 17.75 1.86
C VAL A 217 -6.64 17.11 2.34
N PHE A 218 -6.52 15.96 2.98
CA PHE A 218 -7.65 15.21 3.51
C PHE A 218 -7.27 14.51 4.82
N VAL A 219 -8.26 14.22 5.67
CA VAL A 219 -8.08 13.32 6.81
C VAL A 219 -8.36 11.87 6.43
N GLN A 220 -7.97 10.94 7.30
CA GLN A 220 -8.24 9.51 7.11
C GLN A 220 -9.74 9.28 6.82
N GLN A 221 -10.04 8.45 5.80
CA GLN A 221 -11.40 8.08 5.34
C GLN A 221 -12.21 9.16 4.60
N GLU A 222 -11.65 10.33 4.26
CA GLU A 222 -12.39 11.38 3.52
C GLU A 222 -12.49 11.14 1.99
N LEU A 223 -11.56 10.37 1.42
CA LEU A 223 -11.58 9.94 0.01
C LEU A 223 -11.72 8.42 -0.06
N VAL A 224 -12.63 7.95 -0.89
CA VAL A 224 -12.81 6.53 -1.17
C VAL A 224 -12.76 6.29 -2.67
N ASN A 225 -12.11 5.20 -3.05
CA ASN A 225 -12.26 4.59 -4.37
C ASN A 225 -13.20 3.39 -4.20
N MET A 226 -14.22 3.28 -5.05
CA MET A 226 -15.24 2.24 -4.95
C MET A 226 -14.91 1.00 -5.80
N ASP A 227 -13.84 1.04 -6.60
CA ASP A 227 -13.38 -0.08 -7.40
C ASP A 227 -12.49 -0.98 -6.53
N GLU A 228 -13.10 -2.00 -5.92
CA GLU A 228 -12.40 -2.99 -5.07
C GLU A 228 -11.31 -3.74 -5.85
N ASP A 229 -11.48 -3.91 -7.17
CA ASP A 229 -10.50 -4.54 -8.08
C ASP A 229 -9.17 -3.77 -8.15
N ALA A 230 -9.14 -2.50 -7.76
CA ALA A 230 -7.90 -1.72 -7.67
C ALA A 230 -6.91 -2.28 -6.65
N PHE A 231 -7.40 -2.88 -5.58
CA PHE A 231 -6.55 -3.55 -4.60
C PHE A 231 -5.97 -4.86 -5.13
N ASP A 232 -6.63 -5.46 -6.11
CA ASP A 232 -6.29 -6.73 -6.72
C ASP A 232 -5.07 -6.62 -7.65
N GLU A 233 -4.97 -5.54 -8.43
CA GLU A 233 -3.81 -5.24 -9.28
C GLU A 233 -2.58 -4.87 -8.44
N LEU A 234 -2.77 -4.12 -7.34
CA LEU A 234 -1.71 -3.84 -6.35
C LEU A 234 -1.13 -5.11 -5.74
N MET A 235 -1.92 -6.19 -5.71
CA MET A 235 -1.56 -7.49 -5.14
C MET A 235 -0.90 -8.46 -6.10
N THR A 236 -1.26 -8.38 -7.38
CA THR A 236 -0.74 -9.28 -8.42
C THR A 236 0.53 -8.76 -9.11
N GLY A 237 1.10 -7.65 -8.62
CA GLY A 237 2.29 -7.05 -9.22
C GLY A 237 2.02 -6.27 -10.50
N LYS A 238 0.75 -6.01 -10.81
CA LYS A 238 0.32 -5.17 -11.95
C LYS A 238 -0.09 -3.76 -11.52
N GLY A 239 0.00 -3.48 -10.22
CA GLY A 239 -0.41 -2.24 -9.59
C GLY A 239 0.30 -1.05 -10.22
N TYR A 240 -0.49 -0.20 -10.84
CA TYR A 240 -0.04 1.07 -11.39
C TYR A 240 0.38 2.00 -10.24
N THR A 241 1.66 2.35 -10.19
CA THR A 241 2.21 3.42 -9.34
C THR A 241 1.73 4.79 -9.77
#